data_AF-A0A644WYX5-F1
#
_entry.id   AF-A0A644WYX5-F1
#
_cell.length_a   1.000
_cell.length_b   1.000
_cell.length_c   1.000
_cell.angle_alpha   90.00
_cell.angle_beta   90.00
_cell.angle_gamma   90.00
#
_symmetry.space_group_name_H-M   'P 1'
#
loop_
_entity.id
_entity.type
_entity.pdbx_description
1 polymer ?
#
loop_
_entity_poly.entity_id
_entity_poly.type
_entity_poly.pdbx_seq_one_letter_code
_entity_poly.pdbx_strand_id
1 'polypeptide(L)'
;MHARFFLSKQALSVGLIGPGNIGGTLLGQIAKESIRLKEQFGLDIHIRGIANSRQMILDQDGIDPANWKERFASESIPMDLDLFTRHIGATYFPHSLIIDCTTSSTLAELYASWMEMGIHVITPNKKAGTAPMAYYDHLFDTCLKTGRRFLYETTVGAGLPVIWTLKDLVQTGDRVHRIEGIVSGTLAWLFSSYDASKPFSTLVRQAMEMGYTEPDPRDDLSGMDVGRKTVILARELGYQVEVADIPIQSLVPEGLEQGSVQQFLDQLELLDPVIETAYHEAKIQNHRLRYVGVVDESGKCSASLKSFPLDHPFAQAQGTDNVICFTTDRYDTQPLVIKGPGAGREVTAGGVFSDILRLAAYLGARI
;
A
#
# COMPACT_ATOMS: atom_id res chain seq x y z
N MET A 1 33.95 -31.80 -15.32
CA MET A 1 32.71 -31.69 -16.13
C MET A 1 31.54 -32.17 -15.27
N HIS A 2 30.89 -31.31 -14.48
CA HIS A 2 29.64 -31.62 -13.76
C HIS A 2 28.80 -30.34 -13.49
N ALA A 3 28.69 -29.47 -14.50
CA ALA A 3 27.81 -28.29 -14.47
C ALA A 3 26.44 -28.59 -15.11
N ARG A 4 25.83 -29.74 -14.76
CA ARG A 4 24.58 -30.21 -15.40
C ARG A 4 23.68 -31.08 -14.52
N PHE A 5 23.75 -30.93 -13.20
CA PHE A 5 22.77 -31.51 -12.28
C PHE A 5 21.85 -30.40 -11.75
N PHE A 6 20.62 -30.38 -12.28
CA PHE A 6 19.42 -29.72 -11.77
C PHE A 6 19.49 -28.21 -11.45
N LEU A 7 19.03 -27.40 -12.41
CA LEU A 7 18.27 -26.19 -12.07
C LEU A 7 17.08 -26.64 -11.22
N SER A 8 17.20 -26.60 -9.89
CA SER A 8 16.04 -26.84 -9.03
C SER A 8 15.01 -25.77 -9.34
N LYS A 9 13.78 -26.18 -9.69
CA LYS A 9 12.64 -25.26 -9.75
C LYS A 9 12.50 -24.61 -8.38
N GLN A 10 12.56 -23.28 -8.33
CA GLN A 10 12.25 -22.58 -7.10
C GLN A 10 10.73 -22.52 -6.97
N ALA A 11 10.19 -23.44 -6.18
CA ALA A 11 8.77 -23.48 -5.90
C ALA A 11 8.47 -22.65 -4.65
N LEU A 12 7.49 -21.75 -4.76
CA LEU A 12 6.97 -20.94 -3.67
C LEU A 12 5.55 -21.40 -3.34
N SER A 13 5.34 -21.92 -2.13
CA SER A 13 3.99 -22.27 -1.63
C SER A 13 3.26 -20.99 -1.23
N VAL A 14 2.22 -20.61 -1.98
CA VAL A 14 1.53 -19.33 -1.80
C VAL A 14 0.11 -19.51 -1.29
N GLY A 15 -0.20 -18.85 -0.18
CA GLY A 15 -1.55 -18.63 0.31
C GLY A 15 -1.98 -17.19 0.08
N LEU A 16 -3.13 -16.97 -0.55
CA LEU A 16 -3.71 -15.64 -0.71
C LEU A 16 -4.93 -15.47 0.20
N ILE A 17 -4.90 -14.44 1.05
CA ILE A 17 -6.03 -14.02 1.87
C ILE A 17 -6.58 -12.71 1.32
N GLY A 18 -7.88 -12.65 1.05
CA GLY A 18 -8.54 -11.50 0.45
C GLY A 18 -8.56 -11.49 -1.08
N PRO A 19 -9.24 -12.44 -1.75
CA PRO A 19 -9.37 -12.50 -3.21
C PRO A 19 -10.38 -11.47 -3.78
N GLY A 20 -10.47 -10.30 -3.14
CA GLY A 20 -11.29 -9.17 -3.59
C GLY A 20 -10.65 -8.43 -4.77
N ASN A 21 -10.82 -7.10 -4.83
CA ASN A 21 -10.34 -6.28 -5.95
C ASN A 21 -8.84 -6.44 -6.22
N ILE A 22 -7.99 -6.37 -5.19
CA ILE A 22 -6.52 -6.49 -5.36
C ILE A 22 -6.13 -7.96 -5.53
N GLY A 23 -6.53 -8.84 -4.60
CA GLY A 23 -6.13 -10.25 -4.62
C GLY A 23 -6.60 -11.02 -5.86
N GLY A 24 -7.83 -10.76 -6.32
CA GLY A 24 -8.35 -11.36 -7.55
C GLY A 24 -7.62 -10.88 -8.81
N THR A 25 -7.27 -9.58 -8.88
CA THR A 25 -6.45 -9.04 -9.97
C THR A 25 -5.03 -9.61 -9.94
N LEU A 26 -4.42 -9.74 -8.75
CA LEU A 26 -3.11 -10.36 -8.58
C LEU A 26 -3.09 -11.81 -9.11
N LEU A 27 -4.10 -12.62 -8.77
CA LEU A 27 -4.23 -13.98 -9.33
C LEU A 27 -4.29 -13.95 -10.86
N GLY A 28 -5.05 -13.02 -11.44
CA GLY A 28 -5.08 -12.83 -12.90
C GLY A 28 -3.73 -12.44 -13.51
N GLN A 29 -2.92 -11.63 -12.82
CA GLN A 29 -1.57 -11.28 -13.27
C GLN A 29 -0.59 -12.45 -13.15
N ILE A 30 -0.65 -13.21 -12.05
CA ILE A 30 0.15 -14.44 -11.86
C ILE A 30 -0.18 -15.46 -12.94
N ALA A 31 -1.47 -15.65 -13.26
CA ALA A 31 -1.91 -16.57 -14.30
C ALA A 31 -1.25 -16.27 -15.66
N LYS A 32 -1.25 -15.00 -16.07
CA LYS A 32 -0.66 -14.54 -17.34
C LYS A 32 0.86 -14.80 -17.44
N GLU A 33 1.57 -14.71 -16.32
CA GLU A 33 3.04 -14.77 -16.29
C GLU A 33 3.60 -16.14 -15.87
N SER A 34 2.77 -17.01 -15.28
CA SER A 34 3.18 -18.29 -14.70
C SER A 34 4.01 -19.18 -15.63
N ILE A 35 3.60 -19.32 -16.89
CA ILE A 35 4.34 -20.11 -17.91
C ILE A 35 5.72 -19.50 -18.15
N ARG A 36 5.77 -18.18 -18.40
CA ARG A 36 7.02 -17.47 -18.68
C ARG A 36 7.99 -17.54 -17.49
N LEU A 37 7.50 -17.31 -16.28
CA LEU A 37 8.30 -17.36 -15.06
C LEU A 37 8.92 -18.75 -14.83
N LYS A 38 8.14 -19.80 -15.08
CA LYS A 38 8.56 -21.19 -14.93
C LYS A 38 9.59 -21.60 -16.00
N GLU A 39 9.35 -21.25 -17.25
CA GLU A 39 10.21 -21.64 -18.37
C GLU A 39 11.51 -20.84 -18.43
N GLN A 40 11.46 -19.52 -18.19
CA GLN A 40 12.62 -18.64 -18.35
C GLN A 40 13.45 -18.50 -17.07
N PHE A 41 12.80 -18.46 -15.90
CA PHE A 41 13.48 -18.18 -14.63
C PHE A 41 13.44 -19.35 -13.64
N GLY A 42 12.75 -20.44 -13.98
CA GLY A 42 12.60 -21.59 -13.09
C GLY A 42 11.80 -21.30 -11.82
N LEU A 43 11.03 -20.19 -11.78
CA LEU A 43 10.18 -19.81 -10.67
C LEU A 43 8.79 -20.43 -10.84
N ASP A 44 8.38 -21.25 -9.88
CA ASP A 44 7.04 -21.86 -9.83
C ASP A 44 6.25 -21.23 -8.66
N ILE A 45 5.35 -20.31 -8.98
CA ILE A 45 4.46 -19.68 -8.00
C ILE A 45 3.27 -20.61 -7.78
N HIS A 46 3.33 -21.41 -6.72
CA HIS A 46 2.37 -22.47 -6.46
C HIS A 46 1.25 -21.95 -5.56
N ILE A 47 0.12 -21.51 -6.14
CA ILE A 47 -1.05 -21.09 -5.36
C ILE A 47 -1.67 -22.33 -4.71
N ARG A 48 -1.62 -22.41 -3.38
CA ARG A 48 -2.08 -23.59 -2.62
C ARG A 48 -3.28 -23.31 -1.73
N GLY A 49 -3.54 -22.04 -1.44
CA GLY A 49 -4.72 -21.64 -0.69
C GLY A 49 -5.22 -20.29 -1.14
N ILE A 50 -6.54 -20.17 -1.24
CA ILE A 50 -7.22 -18.89 -1.40
C ILE A 50 -8.29 -18.79 -0.32
N ALA A 51 -8.36 -17.68 0.39
CA ALA A 51 -9.26 -17.50 1.52
C ALA A 51 -9.88 -16.10 1.58
N ASN A 52 -11.16 -16.01 1.95
CA ASN A 52 -11.79 -14.77 2.41
C ASN A 52 -12.19 -14.91 3.89
N SER A 53 -12.94 -13.94 4.43
CA SER A 53 -13.35 -13.95 5.84
C SER A 53 -14.31 -15.07 6.24
N ARG A 54 -14.88 -15.82 5.27
CA ARG A 54 -15.92 -16.83 5.51
C ARG A 54 -15.51 -18.23 5.08
N GLN A 55 -14.76 -18.35 3.99
CA GLN A 55 -14.43 -19.63 3.37
C GLN A 55 -13.03 -19.62 2.75
N MET A 56 -12.50 -20.82 2.55
CA MET A 56 -11.22 -21.07 1.91
C MET A 56 -11.27 -22.29 1.00
N ILE A 57 -10.37 -22.33 0.04
CA ILE A 57 -10.05 -23.53 -0.73
C ILE A 57 -8.56 -23.83 -0.54
N LEU A 58 -8.24 -25.12 -0.39
CA LEU A 58 -6.88 -25.62 -0.20
C LEU A 58 -6.61 -26.71 -1.23
N ASP A 59 -5.43 -26.72 -1.83
CA ASP A 59 -5.03 -27.73 -2.80
C ASP A 59 -3.54 -28.07 -2.66
N GLN A 60 -3.23 -29.37 -2.54
CA GLN A 60 -1.86 -29.84 -2.46
C GLN A 60 -1.12 -29.72 -3.79
N ASP A 61 -1.83 -29.95 -4.90
CA ASP A 61 -1.31 -29.93 -6.27
C ASP A 61 -1.40 -28.53 -6.89
N GLY A 62 -2.15 -27.64 -6.25
CA GLY A 62 -2.25 -26.22 -6.58
C GLY A 62 -3.55 -25.83 -7.24
N ILE A 63 -3.88 -24.55 -7.09
CA ILE A 63 -5.07 -23.92 -7.66
C ILE A 63 -4.64 -23.15 -8.89
N ASP A 64 -5.29 -23.42 -10.03
CA ASP A 64 -5.09 -22.63 -11.24
C ASP A 64 -5.54 -21.18 -11.00
N PRO A 65 -4.62 -20.19 -11.03
CA PRO A 65 -4.96 -18.79 -10.80
C PRO A 65 -5.81 -18.18 -11.93
N ALA A 66 -5.94 -18.81 -13.10
CA ALA A 66 -6.86 -18.37 -14.15
C ALA A 66 -8.32 -18.73 -13.83
N ASN A 67 -8.54 -19.89 -13.22
CA ASN A 67 -9.86 -20.50 -13.04
C ASN A 67 -10.26 -20.69 -11.58
N TRP A 68 -9.59 -20.01 -10.65
CA TRP A 68 -9.79 -20.16 -9.21
C TRP A 68 -11.22 -19.86 -8.75
N LYS A 69 -11.95 -18.95 -9.43
CA LYS A 69 -13.28 -18.48 -8.99
C LYS A 69 -14.32 -19.58 -8.98
N GLU A 70 -14.30 -20.44 -10.00
CA GLU A 70 -15.26 -21.55 -10.12
C GLU A 70 -15.04 -22.55 -8.99
N ARG A 71 -13.79 -23.01 -8.83
CA ARG A 71 -13.42 -23.91 -7.72
C ARG A 71 -13.69 -23.28 -6.35
N PHE A 72 -13.38 -22.00 -6.15
CA PHE A 72 -13.66 -21.32 -4.88
C PHE A 72 -15.16 -21.25 -4.58
N ALA A 73 -16.02 -21.18 -5.60
CA ALA A 73 -17.47 -21.17 -5.42
C ALA A 73 -18.05 -22.57 -5.13
N SER A 74 -17.49 -23.63 -5.71
CA SER A 74 -18.03 -25.00 -5.61
C SER A 74 -17.36 -25.87 -4.55
N GLU A 75 -16.08 -25.66 -4.26
CA GLU A 75 -15.23 -26.55 -3.44
C GLU A 75 -14.75 -25.91 -2.13
N SER A 76 -15.11 -24.65 -1.85
CA SER A 76 -14.64 -24.00 -0.63
C SER A 76 -15.27 -24.61 0.63
N ILE A 77 -14.46 -24.63 1.68
CA ILE A 77 -14.82 -25.03 3.04
C ILE A 77 -14.82 -23.81 3.95
N PRO A 78 -15.47 -23.87 5.13
CA PRO A 78 -15.41 -22.77 6.10
C PRO A 78 -13.96 -22.35 6.41
N MET A 79 -13.76 -21.05 6.57
CA MET A 79 -12.43 -20.49 6.85
C MET A 79 -11.92 -20.99 8.20
N ASP A 80 -10.77 -21.66 8.18
CA ASP A 80 -9.98 -22.06 9.35
C ASP A 80 -8.56 -21.57 9.12
N LEU A 81 -8.18 -20.51 9.84
CA LEU A 81 -6.91 -19.82 9.65
C LEU A 81 -5.71 -20.68 10.06
N ASP A 82 -5.85 -21.51 11.09
CA ASP A 82 -4.78 -22.39 11.55
C ASP A 82 -4.54 -23.53 10.56
N LEU A 83 -5.62 -24.09 10.00
CA LEU A 83 -5.54 -25.07 8.92
C LEU A 83 -4.93 -24.45 7.66
N PHE A 84 -5.35 -23.23 7.28
CA PHE A 84 -4.79 -22.50 6.15
C PHE A 84 -3.28 -22.29 6.31
N THR A 85 -2.87 -21.72 7.45
CA THR A 85 -1.46 -21.41 7.73
C THR A 85 -0.59 -22.66 7.71
N ARG A 86 -1.03 -23.76 8.35
CA ARG A 86 -0.31 -25.04 8.32
C ARG A 86 -0.22 -25.65 6.93
N HIS A 87 -1.27 -25.53 6.12
CA HIS A 87 -1.28 -26.02 4.75
C HIS A 87 -0.23 -25.30 3.88
N ILE A 88 -0.15 -23.97 4.00
CA ILE A 88 0.81 -23.14 3.27
C ILE A 88 2.24 -23.34 3.77
N GLY A 89 2.43 -23.48 5.09
CA GLY A 89 3.72 -23.75 5.74
C GLY A 89 4.20 -25.19 5.69
N ALA A 90 3.63 -26.04 4.83
CA ALA A 90 3.99 -27.46 4.78
C ALA A 90 5.46 -27.68 4.36
N THR A 91 6.17 -28.58 5.07
CA THR A 91 7.63 -28.74 5.02
C THR A 91 8.22 -29.25 3.71
N TYR A 92 7.38 -29.73 2.78
CA TYR A 92 7.84 -30.25 1.49
C TYR A 92 8.04 -29.14 0.44
N PHE A 93 7.63 -27.90 0.74
CA PHE A 93 8.05 -26.73 -0.02
C PHE A 93 9.22 -26.03 0.69
N PRO A 94 10.27 -25.61 -0.04
CA PRO A 94 11.42 -24.94 0.57
C PRO A 94 11.05 -23.53 1.09
N HIS A 95 10.03 -22.90 0.49
CA HIS A 95 9.62 -21.54 0.79
C HIS A 95 8.10 -21.42 0.80
N SER A 96 7.57 -20.72 1.80
CA SER A 96 6.14 -20.47 1.99
C SER A 96 5.87 -18.98 2.10
N LEU A 97 4.80 -18.51 1.50
CA LEU A 97 4.40 -17.12 1.45
C LEU A 97 2.90 -17.01 1.73
N ILE A 98 2.54 -16.11 2.66
CA ILE A 98 1.17 -15.60 2.78
C ILE A 98 1.11 -14.19 2.18
N ILE A 99 0.14 -13.98 1.30
CA ILE A 99 -0.21 -12.69 0.72
C ILE A 99 -1.51 -12.22 1.37
N ASP A 100 -1.44 -11.21 2.24
CA ASP A 100 -2.62 -10.62 2.86
C ASP A 100 -3.07 -9.39 2.06
N CYS A 101 -4.06 -9.55 1.18
CA CYS A 101 -4.68 -8.48 0.40
C CYS A 101 -5.92 -7.87 1.10
N THR A 102 -6.01 -7.97 2.42
CA THR A 102 -7.12 -7.41 3.21
C THR A 102 -6.77 -6.06 3.85
N THR A 103 -7.70 -5.50 4.62
CA THR A 103 -7.51 -4.35 5.51
C THR A 103 -7.63 -4.74 6.99
N SER A 104 -7.53 -6.04 7.28
CA SER A 104 -7.77 -6.58 8.62
C SER A 104 -6.61 -6.25 9.57
N SER A 105 -6.92 -5.68 10.73
CA SER A 105 -5.93 -5.54 11.81
C SER A 105 -5.62 -6.88 12.47
N THR A 106 -6.62 -7.76 12.61
CA THR A 106 -6.45 -9.05 13.27
C THR A 106 -5.52 -9.99 12.50
N LEU A 107 -5.52 -9.92 11.16
CA LEU A 107 -4.55 -10.67 10.35
C LEU A 107 -3.17 -10.04 10.43
N ALA A 108 -3.09 -8.71 10.43
CA ALA A 108 -1.82 -7.99 10.55
C ALA A 108 -1.08 -8.33 11.84
N GLU A 109 -1.78 -8.57 12.95
CA GLU A 109 -1.20 -8.99 14.23
C GLU A 109 -0.52 -10.38 14.16
N LEU A 110 -0.90 -11.23 13.21
CA LEU A 110 -0.38 -12.60 13.05
C LEU A 110 0.88 -12.67 12.18
N TYR A 111 1.34 -11.57 11.58
CA TYR A 111 2.47 -11.63 10.66
C TYR A 111 3.75 -12.15 11.32
N ALA A 112 4.04 -11.71 12.55
CA ALA A 112 5.20 -12.18 13.30
C ALA A 112 5.12 -13.70 13.57
N SER A 113 3.96 -14.23 13.99
CA SER A 113 3.81 -15.66 14.25
C SER A 113 3.91 -16.50 12.97
N TRP A 114 3.39 -16.01 11.84
CA TRP A 114 3.62 -16.66 10.54
C TRP A 114 5.10 -16.72 10.17
N MET A 115 5.86 -15.67 10.45
CA MET A 115 7.31 -15.66 10.20
C MET A 115 8.08 -16.61 11.12
N GLU A 116 7.69 -16.74 12.39
CA GLU A 116 8.22 -17.75 13.31
C GLU A 116 7.95 -19.18 12.80
N MET A 117 6.83 -19.40 12.11
CA MET A 117 6.51 -20.64 11.39
C MET A 117 7.28 -20.81 10.07
N GLY A 118 8.16 -19.88 9.71
CA GLY A 118 8.96 -19.92 8.50
C GLY A 118 8.26 -19.38 7.24
N ILE A 119 7.15 -18.67 7.40
CA ILE A 119 6.33 -18.15 6.30
C ILE A 119 6.68 -16.67 6.04
N HIS A 120 6.97 -16.33 4.79
CA HIS A 120 7.14 -14.94 4.34
C HIS A 120 5.78 -14.24 4.27
N VAL A 121 5.75 -12.91 4.40
CA VAL A 121 4.51 -12.12 4.30
C VAL A 121 4.68 -10.99 3.28
N ILE A 122 3.71 -10.87 2.38
CA ILE A 122 3.60 -9.75 1.45
C ILE A 122 2.21 -9.12 1.59
N THR A 123 2.11 -7.79 1.63
CA THR A 123 0.82 -7.15 1.85
C THR A 123 0.70 -5.71 1.34
N PRO A 124 -0.46 -5.30 0.77
CA PRO A 124 -0.89 -3.89 0.69
C PRO A 124 -1.47 -3.33 1.99
N ASN A 125 -1.62 -4.15 3.03
CA ASN A 125 -2.26 -3.78 4.28
C ASN A 125 -1.33 -2.91 5.15
N LYS A 126 -1.74 -1.66 5.36
CA LYS A 126 -0.98 -0.68 6.16
C LYS A 126 -0.97 -0.98 7.66
N LYS A 127 -1.85 -1.88 8.14
CA LYS A 127 -2.12 -2.07 9.58
C LYS A 127 -0.86 -2.47 10.36
N ALA A 128 -0.02 -3.36 9.82
CA ALA A 128 1.23 -3.75 10.49
C ALA A 128 2.24 -2.59 10.53
N GLY A 129 2.39 -1.84 9.43
CA GLY A 129 3.30 -0.69 9.34
C GLY A 129 2.90 0.48 10.25
N THR A 130 1.63 0.56 10.64
CA THR A 130 1.10 1.58 11.56
C THR A 130 0.59 1.02 12.88
N ALA A 131 0.97 -0.21 13.23
CA ALA A 131 0.66 -0.81 14.52
C ALA A 131 1.42 -0.09 15.65
N PRO A 132 1.06 -0.27 16.93
CA PRO A 132 1.86 0.25 18.04
C PRO A 132 3.35 -0.13 17.90
N MET A 133 4.27 0.77 18.26
CA MET A 133 5.71 0.58 18.05
C MET A 133 6.22 -0.75 18.61
N ALA A 134 5.72 -1.18 19.77
CA ALA A 134 6.09 -2.47 20.35
C ALA A 134 5.82 -3.67 19.42
N TYR A 135 4.71 -3.65 18.68
CA TYR A 135 4.43 -4.69 17.69
C TYR A 135 5.28 -4.53 16.44
N TYR A 136 5.44 -3.29 15.96
CA TYR A 136 6.28 -2.98 14.80
C TYR A 136 7.72 -3.48 15.01
N ASP A 137 8.34 -3.13 16.14
CA ASP A 137 9.68 -3.59 16.50
C ASP A 137 9.74 -5.12 16.61
N HIS A 138 8.75 -5.75 17.25
CA HIS A 138 8.66 -7.21 17.32
C HIS A 138 8.60 -7.87 15.94
N LEU A 139 7.83 -7.32 15.00
CA LEU A 139 7.71 -7.84 13.64
C LEU A 139 9.06 -7.81 12.90
N PHE A 140 9.78 -6.68 12.96
CA PHE A 140 11.08 -6.54 12.29
C PHE A 140 12.18 -7.34 12.98
N ASP A 141 12.17 -7.42 14.32
CA ASP A 141 13.04 -8.31 15.08
C ASP A 141 12.84 -9.77 14.67
N THR A 142 11.59 -10.19 14.48
CA THR A 142 11.26 -11.53 14.03
C THR A 142 11.73 -11.77 12.59
N CYS A 143 11.63 -10.78 11.69
CA CYS A 143 12.24 -10.86 10.36
C CYS A 143 13.75 -11.14 10.44
N LEU A 144 14.47 -10.41 11.30
CA LEU A 144 15.91 -10.57 11.50
C LEU A 144 16.26 -11.95 12.10
N LYS A 145 15.52 -12.40 13.12
CA LYS A 145 15.75 -13.67 13.81
C LYS A 145 15.50 -14.89 12.93
N THR A 146 14.43 -14.84 12.13
CA THR A 146 13.96 -15.99 11.34
C THR A 146 14.50 -16.01 9.90
N GLY A 147 15.06 -14.88 9.44
CA GLY A 147 15.43 -14.67 8.04
C GLY A 147 14.23 -14.56 7.09
N ARG A 148 13.00 -14.50 7.63
CA ARG A 148 11.78 -14.29 6.83
C ARG A 148 11.63 -12.82 6.45
N ARG A 149 10.84 -12.61 5.40
CA ARG A 149 10.73 -11.32 4.73
C ARG A 149 9.31 -10.81 4.90
N PHE A 150 9.22 -9.55 5.29
CA PHE A 150 8.03 -8.74 5.28
C PHE A 150 8.16 -7.72 4.15
N LEU A 151 7.34 -7.85 3.09
CA LEU A 151 7.33 -6.90 1.97
C LEU A 151 5.98 -6.21 1.88
N TYR A 152 6.01 -4.90 1.66
CA TYR A 152 4.84 -4.03 1.82
C TYR A 152 4.96 -2.79 0.93
N GLU A 153 5.57 -2.93 -0.25
CA GLU A 153 5.78 -1.82 -1.19
C GLU A 153 4.50 -1.03 -1.43
N THR A 154 3.41 -1.77 -1.54
CA THR A 154 2.11 -1.22 -1.93
C THR A 154 1.33 -0.49 -0.84
N THR A 155 1.90 -0.40 0.36
CA THR A 155 1.31 0.36 1.47
C THR A 155 1.38 1.88 1.26
N VAL A 156 2.37 2.35 0.48
CA VAL A 156 2.56 3.77 0.13
C VAL A 156 2.77 3.89 -1.38
N GLY A 157 1.95 4.68 -2.07
CA GLY A 157 2.13 4.89 -3.52
C GLY A 157 1.54 3.80 -4.43
N ALA A 158 0.73 2.88 -3.90
CA ALA A 158 0.10 1.80 -4.67
C ALA A 158 1.10 0.88 -5.38
N GLY A 159 1.36 1.05 -6.67
CA GLY A 159 2.37 0.25 -7.41
C GLY A 159 3.67 1.01 -7.67
N LEU A 160 3.77 2.26 -7.21
CA LEU A 160 4.98 3.06 -7.34
C LEU A 160 6.08 2.50 -6.44
N PRO A 161 7.35 2.50 -6.86
CA PRO A 161 8.47 1.96 -6.10
C PRO A 161 8.94 2.94 -5.01
N VAL A 162 8.08 3.30 -4.07
CA VAL A 162 8.35 4.24 -2.98
C VAL A 162 9.20 3.61 -1.88
N ILE A 163 8.77 2.49 -1.31
CA ILE A 163 9.42 1.90 -0.12
C ILE A 163 10.80 1.38 -0.49
N TRP A 164 10.94 0.68 -1.61
CA TRP A 164 12.24 0.20 -2.08
C TRP A 164 13.19 1.32 -2.45
N THR A 165 12.72 2.39 -3.11
CA THR A 165 13.59 3.55 -3.38
C THR A 165 14.11 4.17 -2.09
N LEU A 166 13.23 4.33 -1.08
CA LEU A 166 13.63 4.83 0.22
C LEU A 166 14.66 3.91 0.90
N LYS A 167 14.43 2.59 0.88
CA LYS A 167 15.36 1.60 1.42
C LYS A 167 16.71 1.66 0.72
N ASP A 168 16.75 1.78 -0.60
CA ASP A 168 18.00 1.85 -1.37
C ASP A 168 18.78 3.14 -1.06
N LEU A 169 18.10 4.28 -0.94
CA LEU A 169 18.73 5.53 -0.52
C LEU A 169 19.41 5.37 0.85
N VAL A 170 18.67 4.87 1.85
CA VAL A 170 19.19 4.68 3.22
C VAL A 170 20.31 3.63 3.26
N GLN A 171 20.12 2.47 2.63
CA GLN A 171 21.07 1.36 2.68
C GLN A 171 22.39 1.67 1.97
N THR A 172 22.36 2.51 0.94
CA THR A 172 23.58 2.98 0.26
C THR A 172 24.27 4.13 1.01
N GLY A 173 23.75 4.53 2.18
CA GLY A 173 24.33 5.56 3.04
C GLY A 173 23.97 6.99 2.66
N ASP A 174 22.90 7.22 1.88
CA ASP A 174 22.34 8.56 1.70
C ASP A 174 21.58 9.02 2.95
N ARG A 175 21.48 10.34 3.16
CA ARG A 175 20.72 10.92 4.28
C ARG A 175 19.51 11.65 3.75
N VAL A 176 18.33 11.22 4.18
CA VAL A 176 17.07 11.83 3.76
C VAL A 176 16.75 13.01 4.67
N HIS A 177 16.73 14.22 4.10
CA HIS A 177 16.35 15.44 4.82
C HIS A 177 14.85 15.65 4.86
N ARG A 178 14.15 15.21 3.81
CA ARG A 178 12.71 15.42 3.71
C ARG A 178 12.08 14.40 2.78
N ILE A 179 10.93 13.89 3.20
CA ILE A 179 10.01 13.17 2.33
C ILE A 179 8.71 13.96 2.30
N GLU A 180 8.22 14.25 1.11
CA GLU A 180 6.92 14.88 0.92
C GLU A 180 6.10 14.04 -0.06
N GLY A 181 4.79 13.97 0.15
CA GLY A 181 3.96 13.21 -0.78
C GLY A 181 2.50 13.62 -0.87
N ILE A 182 2.01 13.73 -2.11
CA ILE A 182 0.60 13.55 -2.43
C ILE A 182 0.38 12.04 -2.51
N VAL A 183 -0.28 11.46 -1.51
CA VAL A 183 -0.41 10.00 -1.37
C VAL A 183 -1.85 9.52 -1.22
N SER A 184 -2.84 10.38 -1.42
CA SER A 184 -4.26 10.02 -1.52
C SER A 184 -4.79 10.38 -2.90
N GLY A 185 -5.27 9.37 -3.65
CA GLY A 185 -5.82 9.58 -4.99
C GLY A 185 -7.08 10.45 -4.97
N THR A 186 -7.93 10.30 -3.96
CA THR A 186 -9.16 11.08 -3.77
C THR A 186 -8.85 12.55 -3.53
N LEU A 187 -7.98 12.84 -2.56
CA LEU A 187 -7.57 14.22 -2.27
C LEU A 187 -6.78 14.83 -3.44
N ALA A 188 -5.95 14.04 -4.13
CA ALA A 188 -5.26 14.47 -5.34
C ALA A 188 -6.25 14.91 -6.43
N TRP A 189 -7.31 14.13 -6.65
CA TRP A 189 -8.33 14.45 -7.64
C TRP A 189 -9.13 15.69 -7.25
N LEU A 190 -9.55 15.79 -6.00
CA LEU A 190 -10.32 16.95 -5.50
C LEU A 190 -9.53 18.25 -5.67
N PHE A 191 -8.28 18.30 -5.20
CA PHE A 191 -7.47 19.51 -5.26
C PHE A 191 -6.83 19.78 -6.63
N SER A 192 -6.71 18.79 -7.51
CA SER A 192 -6.35 19.03 -8.91
C SER A 192 -7.53 19.52 -9.75
N SER A 193 -8.77 19.15 -9.39
CA SER A 193 -9.99 19.54 -10.10
C SER A 193 -10.63 20.85 -9.59
N TYR A 194 -10.26 21.32 -8.40
CA TYR A 194 -10.83 22.53 -7.81
C TYR A 194 -10.21 23.81 -8.37
N ASP A 195 -11.05 24.65 -8.96
CA ASP A 195 -10.69 25.95 -9.55
C ASP A 195 -11.55 27.12 -9.06
N ALA A 196 -12.42 26.87 -8.08
CA ALA A 196 -13.46 27.77 -7.55
C ALA A 196 -14.57 28.16 -8.55
N SER A 197 -14.74 27.45 -9.67
CA SER A 197 -15.89 27.64 -10.57
C SER A 197 -17.20 27.05 -10.02
N LYS A 198 -17.09 26.11 -9.08
CA LYS A 198 -18.18 25.44 -8.37
C LYS A 198 -17.76 25.14 -6.92
N PRO A 199 -18.72 24.93 -6.01
CA PRO A 199 -18.43 24.57 -4.63
C PRO A 199 -17.59 23.29 -4.51
N PHE A 200 -16.73 23.20 -3.49
CA PHE A 200 -15.89 22.03 -3.22
C PHE A 200 -16.74 20.81 -2.84
N SER A 201 -17.82 21.02 -2.09
CA SER A 201 -18.84 20.03 -1.77
C SER A 201 -19.40 19.33 -3.01
N THR A 202 -19.59 20.07 -4.12
CA THR A 202 -20.03 19.50 -5.40
C THR A 202 -18.97 18.57 -5.99
N LEU A 203 -17.68 18.90 -5.88
CA LEU A 203 -16.60 18.02 -6.31
C LEU A 203 -16.53 16.74 -5.46
N VAL A 204 -16.74 16.84 -4.15
CA VAL A 204 -16.78 15.65 -3.28
C VAL A 204 -17.89 14.70 -3.74
N ARG A 205 -19.11 15.20 -4.01
CA ARG A 205 -20.20 14.36 -4.54
C ARG A 205 -19.86 13.73 -5.90
N GLN A 206 -19.22 14.48 -6.79
CA GLN A 206 -18.76 13.95 -8.08
C GLN A 206 -17.71 12.85 -7.91
N ALA A 207 -16.76 13.01 -6.99
CA ALA A 207 -15.78 11.97 -6.67
C ALA A 207 -16.47 10.69 -6.16
N MET A 208 -17.52 10.82 -5.35
CA MET A 208 -18.33 9.67 -4.90
C MET A 208 -19.03 8.97 -6.06
N GLU A 209 -19.68 9.73 -6.96
CA GLU A 209 -20.36 9.18 -8.14
C GLU A 209 -19.40 8.44 -9.08
N MET A 210 -18.17 8.94 -9.20
CA MET A 210 -17.10 8.32 -9.98
C MET A 210 -16.43 7.13 -9.27
N GLY A 211 -16.78 6.85 -8.01
CA GLY A 211 -16.16 5.81 -7.20
C GLY A 211 -14.70 6.11 -6.84
N TYR A 212 -14.32 7.39 -6.74
CA TYR A 212 -12.99 7.82 -6.32
C TYR A 212 -12.86 8.00 -4.80
N THR A 213 -13.97 8.06 -4.08
CA THR A 213 -13.97 8.06 -2.61
C THR A 213 -14.22 6.65 -2.08
N GLU A 214 -13.93 6.45 -0.80
CA GLU A 214 -14.54 5.38 -0.02
C GLU A 214 -16.08 5.58 0.09
N PRO A 215 -16.85 4.52 0.47
CA PRO A 215 -18.29 4.64 0.67
C PRO A 215 -18.68 5.75 1.67
N ASP A 216 -17.82 5.98 2.67
CA ASP A 216 -17.87 7.15 3.53
C ASP A 216 -16.73 8.12 3.16
N PRO A 217 -17.02 9.26 2.51
CA PRO A 217 -15.99 10.22 2.08
C PRO A 217 -15.20 10.85 3.24
N ARG A 218 -15.67 10.72 4.49
CA ARG A 218 -14.92 11.17 5.68
C ARG A 218 -13.62 10.39 5.86
N ASP A 219 -13.57 9.14 5.42
CA ASP A 219 -12.36 8.32 5.50
C ASP A 219 -11.22 8.92 4.67
N ASP A 220 -11.53 9.54 3.53
CA ASP A 220 -10.58 10.28 2.71
C ASP A 220 -10.32 11.70 3.24
N LEU A 221 -11.38 12.45 3.54
CA LEU A 221 -11.32 13.86 3.94
C LEU A 221 -10.68 14.07 5.32
N SER A 222 -10.69 13.07 6.18
CA SER A 222 -10.00 13.12 7.49
C SER A 222 -8.48 13.27 7.36
N GLY A 223 -7.89 12.90 6.21
CA GLY A 223 -6.45 12.86 6.02
C GLY A 223 -5.73 11.71 6.73
N MET A 224 -6.47 10.83 7.42
CA MET A 224 -5.91 9.73 8.22
C MET A 224 -5.11 8.73 7.36
N ASP A 225 -5.54 8.46 6.12
CA ASP A 225 -4.79 7.60 5.20
C ASP A 225 -3.43 8.21 4.82
N VAL A 226 -3.38 9.52 4.58
CA VAL A 226 -2.13 10.26 4.32
C VAL A 226 -1.24 10.24 5.56
N GLY A 227 -1.80 10.45 6.74
CA GLY A 227 -1.08 10.34 8.01
C GLY A 227 -0.44 8.96 8.19
N ARG A 228 -1.21 7.88 8.02
CA ARG A 228 -0.73 6.50 8.12
C ARG A 228 0.43 6.21 7.15
N LYS A 229 0.32 6.66 5.89
CA LYS A 229 1.39 6.52 4.89
C LYS A 229 2.64 7.31 5.27
N THR A 230 2.47 8.48 5.87
CA THR A 230 3.56 9.32 6.39
C THR A 230 4.28 8.64 7.55
N VAL A 231 3.55 8.00 8.48
CA VAL A 231 4.14 7.21 9.57
C VAL A 231 4.95 6.04 9.04
N ILE A 232 4.44 5.31 8.03
CA ILE A 232 5.20 4.23 7.40
C ILE A 232 6.54 4.75 6.87
N LEU A 233 6.54 5.86 6.12
CA LEU A 233 7.77 6.46 5.59
C LEU A 233 8.73 6.93 6.69
N ALA A 234 8.23 7.50 7.78
CA ALA A 234 9.04 7.94 8.90
C ALA A 234 9.69 6.75 9.63
N ARG A 235 8.96 5.66 9.83
CA ARG A 235 9.49 4.43 10.43
C ARG A 235 10.55 3.76 9.55
N GLU A 236 10.40 3.81 8.23
CA GLU A 236 11.46 3.36 7.30
C GLU A 236 12.77 4.15 7.43
N LEU A 237 12.71 5.41 7.85
CA LEU A 237 13.88 6.23 8.18
C LEU A 237 14.46 5.93 9.58
N GLY A 238 13.83 5.04 10.35
CA GLY A 238 14.24 4.67 11.70
C GLY A 238 13.64 5.54 12.81
N TYR A 239 12.66 6.40 12.50
CA TYR A 239 12.01 7.23 13.52
C TYR A 239 10.92 6.47 14.29
N GLN A 240 10.85 6.76 15.58
CA GLN A 240 9.86 6.20 16.52
C GLN A 240 8.63 7.11 16.53
N VAL A 241 7.65 6.83 15.66
CA VAL A 241 6.47 7.67 15.46
C VAL A 241 5.20 6.84 15.58
N GLU A 242 4.23 7.34 16.34
CA GLU A 242 2.87 6.80 16.40
C GLU A 242 1.89 7.64 15.58
N VAL A 243 0.85 7.01 15.04
CA VAL A 243 -0.19 7.71 14.27
C VAL A 243 -0.93 8.75 15.13
N ALA A 244 -1.04 8.52 16.44
CA ALA A 244 -1.69 9.45 17.36
C ALA A 244 -0.88 10.75 17.57
N ASP A 245 0.43 10.71 17.34
CA ASP A 245 1.33 11.84 17.64
C ASP A 245 1.48 12.78 16.44
N ILE A 246 0.96 12.40 15.26
CA ILE A 246 1.13 13.19 14.05
C ILE A 246 0.00 14.22 13.89
N PRO A 247 0.32 15.52 13.71
CA PRO A 247 -0.68 16.51 13.35
C PRO A 247 -1.27 16.20 11.98
N ILE A 248 -2.57 15.88 11.96
CA ILE A 248 -3.36 15.64 10.76
C ILE A 248 -4.45 16.71 10.69
N GLN A 249 -4.41 17.54 9.65
CA GLN A 249 -5.48 18.50 9.38
C GLN A 249 -6.66 17.77 8.74
N SER A 250 -7.67 17.43 9.53
CA SER A 250 -8.94 16.95 8.99
C SER A 250 -9.60 18.04 8.15
N LEU A 251 -10.12 17.66 6.99
CA LEU A 251 -11.01 18.52 6.21
C LEU A 251 -12.46 18.36 6.65
N VAL A 252 -12.82 17.27 7.35
CA VAL A 252 -14.18 17.06 7.87
C VAL A 252 -14.54 18.19 8.84
N PRO A 253 -15.66 18.91 8.66
CA PRO A 253 -16.08 19.97 9.57
C PRO A 253 -16.29 19.46 11.00
N GLU A 254 -15.98 20.31 11.98
CA GLU A 254 -16.11 19.99 13.40
C GLU A 254 -17.55 19.59 13.75
N GLY A 255 -17.70 18.45 14.43
CA GLY A 255 -19.00 17.90 14.82
C GLY A 255 -19.63 16.96 13.79
N LEU A 256 -19.02 16.77 12.61
CA LEU A 256 -19.49 15.83 11.57
C LEU A 256 -18.62 14.58 11.42
N GLU A 257 -17.64 14.39 12.31
CA GLU A 257 -16.75 13.23 12.32
C GLU A 257 -17.48 11.93 12.67
N GLN A 258 -18.61 12.04 13.36
CA GLN A 258 -19.44 10.93 13.82
C GLN A 258 -20.85 11.02 13.21
N GLY A 259 -21.63 9.94 13.35
CA GLY A 259 -22.99 9.86 12.83
C GLY A 259 -23.07 9.27 11.42
N SER A 260 -24.26 9.33 10.81
CA SER A 260 -24.50 8.69 9.52
C SER A 260 -23.83 9.43 8.37
N VAL A 261 -23.47 8.69 7.31
CA VAL A 261 -22.93 9.28 6.08
C VAL A 261 -23.89 10.32 5.51
N GLN A 262 -25.20 10.07 5.57
CA GLN A 262 -26.20 11.01 5.07
C GLN A 262 -26.18 12.34 5.84
N GLN A 263 -26.05 12.32 7.17
CA GLN A 263 -25.97 13.54 7.98
C GLN A 263 -24.75 14.40 7.63
N PHE A 264 -23.62 13.75 7.34
CA PHE A 264 -22.43 14.43 6.84
C PHE A 264 -22.68 15.03 5.45
N LEU A 265 -23.28 14.24 4.54
CA LEU A 265 -23.57 14.68 3.19
C LEU A 265 -24.57 15.85 3.15
N ASP A 266 -25.55 15.90 4.06
CA ASP A 266 -26.53 16.99 4.13
C ASP A 266 -25.93 18.33 4.58
N GLN A 267 -24.71 18.32 5.13
CA GLN A 267 -24.00 19.48 5.65
C GLN A 267 -22.62 19.67 5.01
N LEU A 268 -22.40 19.01 3.86
CA LEU A 268 -21.12 18.99 3.17
C LEU A 268 -20.67 20.39 2.71
N GLU A 269 -21.63 21.27 2.46
CA GLU A 269 -21.44 22.66 2.03
C GLU A 269 -20.69 23.50 3.08
N LEU A 270 -20.62 23.05 4.35
CA LEU A 270 -19.79 23.68 5.38
C LEU A 270 -18.29 23.67 5.04
N LEU A 271 -17.85 22.79 4.14
CA LEU A 271 -16.47 22.76 3.61
C LEU A 271 -16.15 23.97 2.73
N ASP A 272 -17.15 24.51 2.02
CA ASP A 272 -16.93 25.39 0.88
C ASP A 272 -16.19 26.69 1.25
N PRO A 273 -16.60 27.43 2.30
CA PRO A 273 -15.94 28.70 2.63
C PRO A 273 -14.47 28.53 3.03
N VAL A 274 -14.15 27.43 3.73
CA VAL A 274 -12.79 27.15 4.22
C VAL A 274 -11.86 26.83 3.05
N ILE A 275 -12.31 25.96 2.14
CA ILE A 275 -11.51 25.55 0.98
C ILE A 275 -11.39 26.69 -0.05
N GLU A 276 -12.46 27.44 -0.28
CA GLU A 276 -12.45 28.60 -1.19
C GLU A 276 -11.47 29.68 -0.71
N THR A 277 -11.46 29.99 0.59
CA THR A 277 -10.50 30.93 1.20
C THR A 277 -9.07 30.47 0.98
N ALA A 278 -8.75 29.22 1.33
CA ALA A 278 -7.41 28.66 1.14
C ALA A 278 -6.98 28.67 -0.34
N TYR A 279 -7.93 28.45 -1.27
CA TYR A 279 -7.66 28.46 -2.70
C TYR A 279 -7.31 29.87 -3.19
N HIS A 280 -8.06 30.88 -2.77
CA HIS A 280 -7.77 32.26 -3.12
C HIS A 280 -6.43 32.74 -2.56
N GLU A 281 -6.10 32.38 -1.32
CA GLU A 281 -4.79 32.66 -0.72
C GLU A 281 -3.65 32.03 -1.51
N ALA A 282 -3.78 30.76 -1.90
CA ALA A 282 -2.80 30.11 -2.77
C ALA A 282 -2.70 30.79 -4.14
N LYS A 283 -3.84 31.16 -4.74
CA LYS A 283 -3.88 31.79 -6.07
C LYS A 283 -3.22 33.17 -6.08
N ILE A 284 -3.37 33.97 -5.03
CA ILE A 284 -2.67 35.26 -4.87
C ILE A 284 -1.15 35.09 -4.93
N GLN A 285 -0.64 33.99 -4.38
CA GLN A 285 0.79 33.65 -4.40
C GLN A 285 1.23 32.94 -5.69
N ASN A 286 0.33 32.80 -6.67
CA ASN A 286 0.55 31.98 -7.86
C ASN A 286 0.90 30.52 -7.51
N HIS A 287 0.24 29.95 -6.51
CA HIS A 287 0.42 28.59 -6.03
C HIS A 287 -0.79 27.69 -6.36
N ARG A 288 -0.61 26.38 -6.20
CA ARG A 288 -1.67 25.37 -6.20
C ARG A 288 -1.82 24.74 -4.81
N LEU A 289 -3.07 24.54 -4.38
CA LEU A 289 -3.36 23.79 -3.16
C LEU A 289 -3.19 22.29 -3.38
N ARG A 290 -2.53 21.62 -2.43
CA ARG A 290 -2.38 20.16 -2.40
C ARG A 290 -2.40 19.67 -0.96
N TYR A 291 -3.06 18.54 -0.73
CA TYR A 291 -3.01 17.86 0.55
C TYR A 291 -1.83 16.90 0.56
N VAL A 292 -0.91 17.07 1.50
CA VAL A 292 0.39 16.37 1.50
C VAL A 292 0.72 15.79 2.87
N GLY A 293 1.40 14.64 2.85
CA GLY A 293 2.16 14.11 3.97
C GLY A 293 3.59 14.62 3.91
N VAL A 294 4.19 14.94 5.06
CA VAL A 294 5.59 15.39 5.17
C VAL A 294 6.27 14.69 6.33
N VAL A 295 7.50 14.21 6.10
CA VAL A 295 8.47 13.78 7.11
C VAL A 295 9.71 14.68 6.97
N ASP A 296 10.14 15.31 8.05
CA ASP A 296 11.38 16.11 8.08
C ASP A 296 12.58 15.34 8.66
N GLU A 297 13.76 15.94 8.59
CA GLU A 297 15.02 15.37 9.07
C GLU A 297 15.09 15.14 10.58
N SER A 298 14.14 15.69 11.35
CA SER A 298 14.02 15.45 12.79
C SER A 298 13.06 14.31 13.12
N GLY A 299 12.41 13.74 12.10
CA GLY A 299 11.37 12.73 12.23
C GLY A 299 9.99 13.31 12.55
N LYS A 300 9.80 14.64 12.48
CA LYS A 300 8.46 15.21 12.64
C LYS A 300 7.64 14.93 11.40
N CYS A 301 6.42 14.49 11.63
CA CYS A 301 5.46 14.17 10.58
C CYS A 301 4.30 15.16 10.60
N SER A 302 3.68 15.39 9.44
CA SER A 302 2.41 16.10 9.33
C SER A 302 1.63 15.66 8.11
N ALA A 303 0.30 15.75 8.16
CA ALA A 303 -0.57 15.62 7.00
C ALA A 303 -1.48 16.84 6.94
N SER A 304 -1.34 17.67 5.91
CA SER A 304 -2.09 18.92 5.85
C SER A 304 -2.27 19.47 4.43
N LEU A 305 -3.21 20.40 4.29
CA LEU A 305 -3.36 21.20 3.10
C LEU A 305 -2.24 22.24 3.04
N LYS A 306 -1.53 22.32 1.92
CA LYS A 306 -0.44 23.28 1.68
C LYS A 306 -0.54 23.88 0.28
N SER A 307 0.07 25.05 0.08
CA SER A 307 0.19 25.69 -1.23
C SER A 307 1.60 25.51 -1.78
N PHE A 308 1.70 25.25 -3.09
CA PHE A 308 2.97 25.01 -3.77
C PHE A 308 3.12 25.88 -5.02
N PRO A 309 4.32 26.42 -5.31
CA PRO A 309 4.63 27.10 -6.57
C PRO A 309 4.26 26.29 -7.81
N LEU A 310 3.93 26.95 -8.93
CA LEU A 310 3.48 26.26 -10.16
C LEU A 310 4.53 25.31 -10.77
N ASP A 311 5.81 25.58 -10.55
CA ASP A 311 6.94 24.77 -11.00
C ASP A 311 7.25 23.60 -10.06
N HIS A 312 6.67 23.57 -8.86
CA HIS A 312 6.82 22.47 -7.92
C HIS A 312 6.15 21.18 -8.45
N PRO A 313 6.77 20.00 -8.28
CA PRO A 313 6.23 18.72 -8.79
C PRO A 313 4.76 18.46 -8.39
N PHE A 314 4.39 18.86 -7.17
CA PHE A 314 3.01 18.71 -6.67
C PHE A 314 1.98 19.58 -7.39
N ALA A 315 2.36 20.78 -7.83
CA ALA A 315 1.47 21.64 -8.61
C ALA A 315 1.19 21.06 -10.01
N GLN A 316 2.11 20.24 -10.52
CA GLN A 316 2.01 19.55 -11.82
C GLN A 316 1.32 18.17 -11.74
N ALA A 317 0.94 17.71 -10.55
CA ALA A 317 0.14 16.50 -10.37
C ALA A 317 -1.26 16.72 -10.97
N GLN A 318 -1.78 15.72 -11.70
CA GLN A 318 -3.09 15.75 -12.35
C GLN A 318 -3.92 14.54 -11.95
N GLY A 319 -5.25 14.69 -11.95
CA GLY A 319 -6.16 13.60 -11.64
C GLY A 319 -5.84 12.95 -10.29
N THR A 320 -5.66 11.63 -10.29
CA THR A 320 -5.39 10.81 -9.09
C THR A 320 -3.90 10.49 -8.91
N ASP A 321 -2.99 11.26 -9.53
CA ASP A 321 -1.56 11.05 -9.43
C ASP A 321 -1.09 11.12 -7.97
N ASN A 322 -0.41 10.08 -7.52
CA ASN A 322 0.47 10.19 -6.35
C ASN A 322 1.83 10.74 -6.81
N VAL A 323 2.38 11.63 -6.00
CA VAL A 323 3.71 12.21 -6.23
C VAL A 323 4.45 12.19 -4.91
N ILE A 324 5.65 11.61 -4.88
CA ILE A 324 6.51 11.54 -3.71
C ILE A 324 7.85 12.16 -4.08
N CYS A 325 8.31 13.09 -3.25
CA CYS A 325 9.60 13.77 -3.39
C CYS A 325 10.52 13.35 -2.24
N PHE A 326 11.74 12.93 -2.58
CA PHE A 326 12.82 12.70 -1.61
C PHE A 326 13.88 13.79 -1.80
N THR A 327 14.13 14.56 -0.75
CA THR A 327 15.27 15.48 -0.66
C THR A 327 16.32 14.83 0.23
N THR A 328 17.53 14.65 -0.29
CA THR A 328 18.63 13.96 0.41
C THR A 328 19.96 14.68 0.19
N ASP A 329 21.05 14.24 0.83
CA ASP A 329 22.41 14.75 0.57
C ASP A 329 22.77 14.66 -0.94
N ARG A 330 22.30 13.61 -1.64
CA ARG A 330 22.58 13.39 -3.07
C ARG A 330 21.55 14.04 -3.99
N TYR A 331 20.36 14.35 -3.48
CA TYR A 331 19.23 14.95 -4.19
C TYR A 331 18.82 16.27 -3.51
N ASP A 332 19.79 17.14 -3.24
CA ASP A 332 19.60 18.39 -2.48
C ASP A 332 19.04 19.53 -3.34
N THR A 333 19.56 19.65 -4.57
CA THR A 333 19.24 20.71 -5.53
C THR A 333 18.01 20.35 -6.34
N GLN A 334 17.87 19.08 -6.69
CA GLN A 334 16.73 18.52 -7.41
C GLN A 334 16.27 17.26 -6.67
N PRO A 335 15.12 17.32 -5.98
CA PRO A 335 14.57 16.16 -5.29
C PRO A 335 14.32 14.99 -6.26
N LEU A 336 14.51 13.76 -5.78
CA LEU A 336 14.08 12.57 -6.50
C LEU A 336 12.56 12.50 -6.45
N VAL A 337 11.91 12.55 -7.62
CA VAL A 337 10.44 12.54 -7.73
C VAL A 337 9.97 11.21 -8.30
N ILE A 338 9.08 10.54 -7.57
CA ILE A 338 8.33 9.37 -8.06
C ILE A 338 6.89 9.82 -8.30
N LYS A 339 6.39 9.64 -9.51
CA LYS A 339 5.05 10.05 -9.92
C LYS A 339 4.35 8.93 -10.69
N GLY A 340 3.06 8.74 -10.42
CA GLY A 340 2.16 7.96 -11.25
C GLY A 340 0.83 7.69 -10.55
N PRO A 341 0.01 6.77 -11.08
CA PRO A 341 -1.32 6.51 -10.54
C PRO A 341 -1.28 6.11 -9.07
N GLY A 342 -2.00 6.87 -8.23
CA GLY A 342 -1.98 6.69 -6.78
C GLY A 342 -2.91 5.62 -6.23
N ALA A 343 -3.77 5.08 -7.10
CA ALA A 343 -4.75 4.04 -6.80
C ALA A 343 -5.06 3.25 -8.07
N GLY A 344 -5.66 2.07 -7.90
CA GLY A 344 -6.13 1.23 -9.00
C GLY A 344 -5.69 -0.21 -8.84
N ARG A 345 -6.66 -1.13 -8.96
CA ARG A 345 -6.46 -2.57 -8.71
C ARG A 345 -5.32 -3.18 -9.51
N GLU A 346 -5.14 -2.81 -10.79
CA GLU A 346 -4.06 -3.34 -11.64
C GLU A 346 -2.68 -2.89 -11.18
N VAL A 347 -2.55 -1.61 -10.84
CA VAL A 347 -1.28 -1.02 -10.41
C VAL A 347 -0.89 -1.53 -9.03
N THR A 348 -1.83 -1.58 -8.08
CA THR A 348 -1.58 -2.15 -6.75
C THR A 348 -1.27 -3.64 -6.81
N ALA A 349 -2.03 -4.44 -7.57
CA ALA A 349 -1.73 -5.86 -7.75
C ALA A 349 -0.36 -6.07 -8.41
N GLY A 350 0.02 -5.20 -9.36
CA GLY A 350 1.34 -5.23 -9.99
C GLY A 350 2.47 -4.94 -9.00
N GLY A 351 2.26 -4.02 -8.05
CA GLY A 351 3.19 -3.78 -6.95
C GLY A 351 3.33 -4.98 -6.02
N VAL A 352 2.22 -5.63 -5.64
CA VAL A 352 2.25 -6.86 -4.84
C VAL A 352 2.98 -7.97 -5.61
N PHE A 353 2.74 -8.08 -6.93
CA PHE A 353 3.45 -9.04 -7.77
C PHE A 353 4.95 -8.72 -7.85
N SER A 354 5.34 -7.45 -7.92
CA SER A 354 6.74 -7.03 -7.83
C SER A 354 7.39 -7.52 -6.53
N ASP A 355 6.70 -7.42 -5.39
CA ASP A 355 7.20 -7.95 -4.12
C ASP A 355 7.35 -9.48 -4.14
N ILE A 356 6.46 -10.23 -4.81
CA ILE A 356 6.61 -11.68 -4.99
C ILE A 356 7.89 -12.00 -5.76
N LEU A 357 8.16 -11.27 -6.85
CA LEU A 357 9.36 -11.49 -7.67
C LEU A 357 10.63 -11.09 -6.93
N ARG A 358 10.60 -10.02 -6.13
CA ARG A 358 11.72 -9.63 -5.25
C ARG A 358 11.97 -10.69 -4.19
N LEU A 359 10.92 -11.21 -3.55
CA LEU A 359 11.06 -12.32 -2.62
C LEU A 359 11.71 -13.52 -3.30
N ALA A 360 11.24 -13.90 -4.49
CA ALA A 360 11.82 -14.99 -5.24
C ALA A 360 13.32 -14.76 -5.52
N ALA A 361 13.71 -13.55 -5.95
CA ALA A 361 15.11 -13.19 -6.17
C ALA A 361 15.94 -13.31 -4.89
N TYR A 362 15.43 -12.84 -3.73
CA TYR A 362 16.11 -13.01 -2.44
C TYR A 362 16.31 -14.47 -2.04
N LEU A 363 15.41 -15.35 -2.48
CA LEU A 363 15.48 -16.77 -2.20
C LEU A 363 16.37 -17.51 -3.23
N GLY A 364 16.93 -16.82 -4.23
CA GLY A 364 17.86 -17.38 -5.22
C GLY A 364 17.31 -17.53 -6.64
N ALA A 365 16.12 -16.99 -6.94
CA ALA A 365 15.55 -17.06 -8.27
C ALA A 365 16.37 -16.18 -9.22
N ARG A 366 16.58 -16.65 -10.45
CA ARG A 366 17.37 -15.94 -11.46
C ARG A 366 16.47 -15.03 -12.29
N ILE A 367 15.84 -14.05 -11.66
CA ILE A 367 14.89 -13.11 -12.30
C ILE A 367 15.55 -11.79 -12.63
#